data_AF-A0A838DI56-F1
#
_entry.id   AF-A0A838DI56-F1
#
_cell.length_a   1.000
_cell.length_b   1.000
_cell.length_c   1.000
_cell.angle_alpha   90.00
_cell.angle_beta   90.00
_cell.angle_gamma   90.00
#
_symmetry.space_group_name_H-M   'P 1'
#
loop_
_entity.id
_entity.type
_entity.pdbx_description
1 polymer ?
#
loop_
_entity_poly.entity_id
_entity_poly.type
_entity_poly.pdbx_seq_one_letter_code
_entity_poly.pdbx_strand_id
1 'polypeptide(L)'
;MWPILLLGLLVACLAGWAWSWRKQTERIRALERSNEEIQVEETLVFDFLHGLGAAFTETIRASDLHRLIVEGATRILDAHGGALYVVERGGMKLAPAFISKGCPPLVEVPAHILQQAATTPGALESYLRSHAIDVGEGIIGRAWQSGEPLFLATPSDSPELAKLR
;
A
#
# COMPACT_ATOMS: atom_id res chain seq x y z
N MET A 1 -68.53 23.69 4.21
CA MET A 1 -67.45 24.02 3.24
C MET A 1 -66.11 24.37 3.90
N TRP A 2 -66.11 24.94 5.11
CA TRP A 2 -64.90 25.21 5.90
C TRP A 2 -63.96 24.02 6.24
N PRO A 3 -64.46 22.81 6.57
CA PRO A 3 -63.57 21.71 6.99
C PRO A 3 -62.72 21.16 5.85
N ILE A 4 -63.20 21.24 4.60
CA ILE A 4 -62.49 20.76 3.41
C ILE A 4 -61.28 21.66 3.11
N LEU A 5 -61.43 22.98 3.32
CA LEU A 5 -60.34 23.94 3.18
C LEU A 5 -59.26 23.73 4.25
N LEU A 6 -59.65 23.46 5.50
CA LEU A 6 -58.71 23.15 6.58
C LEU A 6 -57.96 21.83 6.33
N LEU A 7 -58.64 20.81 5.81
CA LEU A 7 -58.01 19.53 5.45
C LEU A 7 -57.01 19.69 4.30
N GLY A 8 -57.35 20.48 3.28
CA GLY A 8 -56.44 20.78 2.17
C GLY A 8 -55.17 21.51 2.63
N LEU A 9 -55.33 22.51 3.51
CA LEU A 9 -54.21 23.26 4.08
C LEU A 9 -53.29 22.36 4.92
N LEU A 10 -53.89 21.47 5.72
CA LEU A 10 -53.15 20.54 6.59
C LEU A 10 -52.34 19.52 5.78
N VAL A 11 -52.91 18.98 4.70
CA VAL A 11 -52.19 18.08 3.79
C VAL A 11 -51.04 18.79 3.09
N ALA A 12 -51.24 20.05 2.66
CA ALA A 12 -50.18 20.84 2.02
C ALA A 12 -49.02 21.12 2.99
N CYS A 13 -49.30 21.46 4.25
CA CYS A 13 -48.27 21.64 5.28
C CYS A 13 -47.50 20.35 5.57
N LEU A 14 -48.19 19.22 5.71
CA LEU A 14 -47.54 17.92 5.95
C LEU A 14 -46.68 17.49 4.76
N ALA A 15 -47.14 17.70 3.53
CA ALA A 15 -46.38 17.39 2.33
C ALA A 15 -45.11 18.26 2.22
N GLY A 16 -45.22 19.57 2.51
CA GLY A 16 -44.07 20.47 2.53
C GLY A 16 -43.04 20.10 3.61
N TRP A 17 -43.51 19.71 4.80
CA TRP A 17 -42.62 19.27 5.88
C TRP A 17 -41.92 17.95 5.54
N ALA A 18 -42.65 16.96 5.02
CA ALA A 18 -42.08 15.68 4.59
C ALA A 18 -41.06 15.85 3.45
N TRP A 19 -41.32 16.75 2.50
CA TRP A 19 -40.36 17.09 1.44
C TRP A 19 -39.09 17.70 2.02
N SER A 20 -39.22 18.70 2.91
CA SER A 20 -38.09 19.35 3.56
C SER A 20 -37.25 18.35 4.35
N TRP A 21 -37.90 17.44 5.08
CA TRP A 21 -37.23 16.44 5.90
C TRP A 21 -36.48 15.40 5.06
N ARG A 22 -37.07 14.95 3.94
CA ARG A 22 -36.38 14.10 2.96
C ARG A 22 -35.15 14.78 2.36
N LYS A 23 -35.27 16.05 1.99
CA LYS A 23 -34.15 16.82 1.43
C LYS A 23 -33.06 17.10 2.47
N GLN A 24 -33.40 17.25 3.75
CA GLN A 24 -32.43 17.40 4.83
C GLN A 24 -31.70 16.08 5.14
N THR A 25 -32.40 14.95 5.13
CA THR A 25 -31.76 13.63 5.36
C THR A 25 -30.80 13.24 4.23
N GLU A 26 -31.09 13.61 2.98
CA GLU A 26 -30.12 13.44 1.88
C GLU A 26 -28.88 14.33 2.04
N ARG A 27 -29.05 15.57 2.53
CA ARG A 27 -27.93 16.49 2.80
C ARG A 27 -27.07 16.02 3.97
N ILE A 28 -27.68 15.43 5.00
CA ILE A 28 -26.96 14.87 6.16
C ILE A 28 -26.13 13.65 5.72
N ARG A 29 -26.70 12.75 4.90
CA ARG A 29 -25.95 11.60 4.36
C ARG A 29 -24.83 12.01 3.39
N ALA A 30 -24.99 13.11 2.67
CA ALA A 30 -23.93 13.65 1.81
C ALA A 30 -22.79 14.30 2.61
N LEU A 31 -23.09 14.90 3.76
CA LEU A 31 -22.08 15.46 4.68
C LEU A 31 -21.31 14.38 5.47
N GLU A 32 -21.96 13.26 5.80
CA GLU A 32 -21.32 12.11 6.45
C GLU A 32 -20.28 11.44 5.53
N ARG A 33 -20.61 11.24 4.25
CA ARG A 33 -19.66 10.66 3.27
C ARG A 33 -18.42 11.52 3.02
N SER A 34 -18.50 12.83 3.21
CA SER A 34 -17.37 13.73 2.96
C SER A 34 -16.38 13.81 4.12
N ASN A 35 -16.74 13.35 5.33
CA ASN A 35 -15.85 13.39 6.50
C ASN A 35 -15.08 12.08 6.74
N GLU A 36 -15.47 10.98 6.09
CA GLU A 36 -14.81 9.68 6.27
C GLU A 36 -13.50 9.53 5.47
N GLU A 37 -13.23 10.38 4.48
CA GLU A 37 -12.02 10.23 3.64
C GLU A 37 -10.79 11.02 4.13
N ILE A 38 -10.93 11.92 5.11
CA ILE A 38 -9.87 12.91 5.44
C ILE A 38 -9.23 12.69 6.84
N GLN A 39 -9.71 11.77 7.67
CA GLN A 39 -9.03 11.36 8.92
C GLN A 39 -8.36 9.97 8.88
N VAL A 40 -8.34 9.34 7.71
CA VAL A 40 -7.86 7.95 7.58
C VAL A 40 -6.34 7.89 7.39
N GLU A 41 -5.70 8.93 6.84
CA GLU A 41 -4.27 8.89 6.51
C GLU A 41 -3.35 9.01 7.74
N GLU A 42 -3.63 9.94 8.68
CA GLU A 42 -2.78 10.14 9.87
C GLU A 42 -2.84 8.94 10.84
N THR A 43 -4.00 8.29 10.95
CA THR A 43 -4.18 7.09 11.80
C THR A 43 -3.34 5.91 11.31
N LEU A 44 -3.19 5.74 10.00
CA LEU A 44 -2.43 4.63 9.42
C LEU A 44 -0.93 4.68 9.75
N VAL A 45 -0.35 5.87 9.71
CA VAL A 45 1.07 6.07 10.07
C VAL A 45 1.28 5.81 11.55
N PHE A 46 0.39 6.33 12.42
CA PHE A 46 0.50 6.13 13.85
C PHE A 46 0.34 4.65 14.24
N ASP A 47 -0.63 3.94 13.65
CA ASP A 47 -0.84 2.51 13.86
C ASP A 47 0.37 1.68 13.44
N PHE A 48 1.03 2.03 12.33
CA PHE A 48 2.27 1.38 11.91
C PHE A 48 3.41 1.61 12.90
N LEU A 49 3.65 2.86 13.32
CA LEU A 49 4.71 3.19 14.28
C LEU A 49 4.47 2.49 15.63
N HIS A 50 3.21 2.43 16.07
CA HIS A 50 2.83 1.69 17.26
C HIS A 50 3.08 0.19 17.11
N GLY A 51 2.70 -0.40 15.97
CA GLY A 51 2.94 -1.82 15.66
C GLY A 51 4.43 -2.17 15.60
N LEU A 52 5.25 -1.31 15.00
CA LEU A 52 6.72 -1.45 15.04
C LEU A 52 7.25 -1.36 16.47
N GLY A 53 6.86 -0.34 17.23
CA GLY A 53 7.31 -0.13 18.61
C GLY A 53 6.96 -1.30 19.53
N ALA A 54 5.77 -1.88 19.37
CA ALA A 54 5.38 -3.11 20.07
C ALA A 54 6.29 -4.29 19.70
N ALA A 55 6.58 -4.46 18.40
CA ALA A 55 7.44 -5.54 17.92
C ALA A 55 8.91 -5.42 18.33
N PHE A 56 9.41 -4.21 18.57
CA PHE A 56 10.75 -3.97 19.13
C PHE A 56 10.83 -4.23 20.64
N THR A 57 9.72 -4.11 21.35
CA THR A 57 9.68 -4.26 22.82
C THR A 57 9.56 -5.72 23.24
N GLU A 58 8.86 -6.54 22.45
CA GLU A 58 8.82 -7.98 22.63
C GLU A 58 10.10 -8.63 22.05
N THR A 59 10.58 -9.72 22.66
CA THR A 59 11.79 -10.46 22.24
C THR A 59 11.55 -11.27 20.96
N ILE A 60 11.30 -10.57 19.86
CA ILE A 60 10.88 -11.17 18.59
C ILE A 60 12.08 -11.45 17.67
N ARG A 61 11.93 -12.47 16.81
CA ARG A 61 12.91 -12.85 15.78
C ARG A 61 13.02 -11.77 14.70
N ALA A 62 14.24 -11.49 14.24
CA ALA A 62 14.51 -10.48 13.20
C ALA A 62 13.64 -10.66 11.92
N SER A 63 13.26 -11.90 11.60
CA SER A 63 12.39 -12.21 10.45
C SER A 63 10.99 -11.59 10.55
N ASP A 64 10.41 -11.54 11.75
CA ASP A 64 9.06 -11.00 11.95
C ASP A 64 9.09 -9.47 11.89
N LEU A 65 10.18 -8.85 12.38
CA LEU A 65 10.41 -7.41 12.22
C LEU A 65 10.53 -7.02 10.75
N HIS A 66 11.33 -7.76 9.96
CA HIS A 66 11.46 -7.51 8.51
C HIS A 66 10.12 -7.57 7.80
N ARG A 67 9.27 -8.55 8.17
CA ARG A 67 7.91 -8.66 7.63
C ARG A 67 7.06 -7.44 8.00
N LEU A 68 7.04 -7.05 9.28
CA LEU A 68 6.26 -5.91 9.76
C LEU A 68 6.65 -4.60 9.07
N ILE A 69 7.95 -4.38 8.86
CA ILE A 69 8.45 -3.20 8.13
C ILE A 69 7.87 -3.16 6.72
N VAL A 70 7.97 -4.26 5.97
CA VAL A 70 7.51 -4.31 4.58
C VAL A 70 5.99 -4.24 4.48
N GLU A 71 5.26 -5.04 5.27
CA GLU A 71 3.79 -5.07 5.25
C GLU A 71 3.21 -3.72 5.68
N GLY A 72 3.78 -3.10 6.71
CA GLY A 72 3.36 -1.80 7.19
C GLY A 72 3.64 -0.67 6.20
N ALA A 73 4.84 -0.62 5.60
CA ALA A 73 5.16 0.35 4.56
C ALA A 73 4.24 0.20 3.33
N THR A 74 3.95 -1.04 2.93
CA THR A 74 3.04 -1.34 1.81
C THR A 74 1.62 -0.86 2.12
N ARG A 75 1.14 -1.03 3.35
CA ARG A 75 -0.18 -0.59 3.79
C ARG A 75 -0.30 0.94 3.87
N ILE A 76 0.73 1.63 4.36
CA ILE A 76 0.72 3.10 4.44
C ILE A 76 0.73 3.73 3.05
N LEU A 77 1.54 3.19 2.14
CA LEU A 77 1.72 3.73 0.79
C LEU A 77 0.67 3.22 -0.21
N ASP A 78 -0.26 2.37 0.22
CA ASP A 78 -1.20 1.63 -0.64
C ASP A 78 -0.51 0.98 -1.87
N ALA A 79 0.66 0.38 -1.61
CA ALA A 79 1.49 -0.20 -2.65
C ALA A 79 1.06 -1.64 -2.98
N HIS A 80 1.28 -2.08 -4.22
CA HIS A 80 0.99 -3.46 -4.65
C HIS A 80 1.91 -4.50 -4.00
N GLY A 81 3.09 -4.08 -3.55
CA GLY A 81 4.05 -4.93 -2.86
C GLY A 81 5.33 -4.20 -2.50
N GLY A 82 6.17 -4.86 -1.71
CA GLY A 82 7.43 -4.33 -1.22
C GLY A 82 8.46 -5.42 -0.96
N ALA A 83 9.73 -5.01 -0.91
CA ALA A 83 10.85 -5.88 -0.63
C ALA A 83 11.85 -5.15 0.28
N LEU A 84 12.44 -5.89 1.23
CA LEU A 84 13.49 -5.43 2.11
C LEU A 84 14.76 -6.23 1.84
N TYR A 85 15.85 -5.51 1.59
CA TYR A 85 17.19 -6.07 1.42
C TYR A 85 18.06 -5.64 2.59
N VAL A 86 18.87 -6.56 3.09
CA VAL A 86 19.80 -6.32 4.20
C VAL A 86 21.20 -6.64 3.72
N VAL A 87 22.16 -5.80 4.09
CA VAL A 87 23.56 -6.04 3.75
C VAL A 87 24.07 -7.25 4.52
N GLU A 88 24.74 -8.16 3.81
CA GLU A 88 25.37 -9.30 4.45
C GLU A 88 26.59 -8.84 5.28
N ARG A 89 27.05 -9.65 6.24
CA ARG A 89 28.19 -9.32 7.13
C ARG A 89 29.48 -8.94 6.39
N GLY A 90 29.60 -9.29 5.11
CA GLY A 90 30.73 -8.92 4.25
C GLY A 90 30.60 -7.56 3.55
N GLY A 91 29.48 -6.85 3.68
CA GLY A 91 29.26 -5.49 3.14
C GLY A 91 29.20 -5.37 1.62
N MET A 92 29.47 -6.46 0.88
CA MET A 92 29.56 -6.48 -0.58
C MET A 92 28.26 -6.89 -1.27
N LYS A 93 27.36 -7.58 -0.55
CA LYS A 93 26.13 -8.15 -1.10
C LYS A 93 24.90 -7.74 -0.28
N LEU A 94 23.81 -7.47 -0.99
CA LEU A 94 22.48 -7.20 -0.45
C LEU A 94 21.64 -8.46 -0.61
N ALA A 95 21.28 -9.07 0.51
CA ALA A 95 20.44 -10.26 0.54
C ALA A 95 18.97 -9.88 0.82
N PRO A 96 18.00 -10.48 0.13
CA PRO A 96 16.58 -10.26 0.36
C PRO A 96 16.18 -10.81 1.74
N ALA A 97 15.80 -9.92 2.66
CA ALA A 97 15.39 -10.27 4.01
C ALA A 97 13.89 -10.60 4.07
N PHE A 98 13.07 -9.87 3.31
CA PHE A 98 11.65 -10.17 3.17
C PHE A 98 11.12 -9.59 1.84
N ILE A 99 10.25 -10.35 1.16
CA ILE A 99 9.56 -9.91 -0.07
C ILE A 99 8.08 -10.23 0.12
N SER A 100 7.21 -9.23 -0.10
CA SER A 100 5.77 -9.37 -0.01
C SER A 100 5.23 -10.16 -1.21
N LYS A 101 4.04 -10.74 -1.04
CA LYS A 101 3.32 -11.35 -2.16
C LYS A 101 2.93 -10.26 -3.16
N GLY A 102 3.00 -10.58 -4.46
CA GLY A 102 2.66 -9.63 -5.53
C GLY A 102 3.74 -8.59 -5.85
N CYS A 103 4.92 -8.67 -5.23
CA CYS A 103 6.03 -7.78 -5.59
C CYS A 103 6.54 -8.11 -7.00
N PRO A 104 6.56 -7.13 -7.94
CA PRO A 104 7.14 -7.34 -9.25
C PRO A 104 8.66 -7.56 -9.13
N PRO A 105 9.28 -8.34 -10.04
CA PRO A 105 10.72 -8.53 -10.01
C PRO A 105 11.44 -7.20 -10.32
N LEU A 106 12.10 -6.64 -9.30
CA LEU A 106 12.91 -5.41 -9.41
C LEU A 106 14.38 -5.70 -9.80
N VAL A 107 14.68 -6.96 -10.14
CA VAL A 107 16.01 -7.48 -10.49
C VAL A 107 15.88 -8.23 -11.81
N GLU A 108 16.96 -8.26 -12.60
CA GLU A 108 16.97 -8.97 -13.88
C GLU A 108 16.78 -10.47 -13.64
N VAL A 109 15.60 -10.99 -14.02
CA VAL A 109 15.26 -12.40 -13.85
C VAL A 109 15.63 -13.15 -15.13
N PRO A 110 16.47 -14.20 -15.05
CA PRO A 110 16.81 -15.01 -16.20
C PRO A 110 15.58 -15.61 -16.90
N ALA A 111 15.60 -15.66 -18.24
CA ALA A 111 14.48 -16.13 -19.06
C ALA A 111 13.98 -17.55 -18.72
N HIS A 112 14.87 -18.43 -18.22
CA HIS A 112 14.50 -19.77 -17.80
C HIS A 112 13.63 -19.77 -16.52
N ILE A 113 13.87 -18.86 -15.58
CA ILE A 113 13.05 -18.68 -14.38
C ILE A 113 11.70 -18.07 -14.75
N LEU A 114 11.65 -17.14 -15.70
CA LEU A 114 10.38 -16.57 -16.19
C LEU A 114 9.48 -17.63 -16.85
N GLN A 115 10.07 -18.53 -17.65
CA GLN A 115 9.34 -19.66 -18.24
C GLN A 115 8.85 -20.66 -17.18
N GLN A 116 9.66 -20.90 -16.14
CA GLN A 116 9.26 -21.74 -15.01
C GLN A 116 8.18 -21.07 -14.14
N ALA A 117 8.25 -19.76 -13.94
CA ALA A 117 7.24 -18.98 -13.21
C ALA A 117 5.87 -19.01 -13.88
N ALA A 118 5.82 -19.04 -15.21
CA ALA A 118 4.59 -19.20 -15.98
C ALA A 118 3.87 -20.54 -15.70
N THR A 119 4.63 -21.58 -15.34
CA THR A 119 4.09 -22.92 -15.02
C THR A 119 3.94 -23.13 -13.50
N THR A 120 4.76 -22.46 -12.70
CA THR A 120 4.79 -22.58 -11.23
C THR A 120 5.14 -21.22 -10.62
N PRO A 121 4.15 -20.42 -10.17
CA PRO A 121 4.39 -19.06 -9.68
C PRO A 121 5.34 -19.00 -8.46
N GLY A 122 5.42 -20.08 -7.65
CA GLY A 122 6.34 -20.17 -6.52
C GLY A 122 7.84 -20.26 -6.89
N ALA A 123 8.17 -20.58 -8.14
CA ALA A 123 9.56 -20.62 -8.61
C ALA A 123 10.18 -19.22 -8.66
N LEU A 124 9.38 -18.21 -9.04
CA LEU A 124 9.81 -16.82 -9.06
C LEU A 124 10.06 -16.29 -7.64
N GLU A 125 9.13 -16.54 -6.71
CA GLU A 125 9.29 -16.11 -5.32
C GLU A 125 10.52 -16.74 -4.66
N SER A 126 10.79 -18.02 -4.94
CA SER A 126 11.95 -18.72 -4.41
C SER A 126 13.27 -18.18 -4.99
N TYR A 127 13.30 -17.86 -6.29
CA TYR A 127 14.44 -17.19 -6.91
C TYR A 127 14.69 -15.81 -6.28
N LEU A 128 13.66 -14.98 -6.18
CA LEU A 128 13.78 -13.65 -5.61
C LEU A 128 14.20 -13.67 -4.13
N ARG A 129 13.83 -14.70 -3.36
CA ARG A 129 14.27 -14.86 -1.95
C ARG A 129 15.70 -15.38 -1.80
N SER A 130 16.30 -15.92 -2.85
CA SER A 130 17.66 -16.48 -2.82
C SER A 130 18.68 -15.67 -3.60
N HIS A 131 18.22 -14.73 -4.43
CA HIS A 131 19.08 -13.91 -5.27
C HIS A 131 19.63 -12.70 -4.49
N ALA A 132 20.94 -12.73 -4.23
CA ALA A 132 21.66 -11.60 -3.65
C ALA A 132 22.21 -10.68 -4.75
N ILE A 133 22.15 -9.37 -4.51
CA ILE A 133 22.58 -8.33 -5.46
C ILE A 133 23.90 -7.73 -4.99
N ASP A 134 24.85 -7.49 -5.89
CA ASP A 134 26.10 -6.82 -5.55
C ASP A 134 25.89 -5.31 -5.32
N VAL A 135 26.65 -4.72 -4.39
CA VAL A 135 26.54 -3.27 -4.11
C VAL A 135 26.96 -2.47 -5.35
N GLY A 136 26.09 -1.54 -5.78
CA GLY A 136 26.26 -0.74 -7.00
C GLY A 136 25.65 -1.37 -8.26
N GLU A 137 25.13 -2.61 -8.20
CA GLU A 137 24.43 -3.25 -9.31
C GLU A 137 22.92 -2.99 -9.24
N GLY A 138 22.32 -2.66 -10.40
CA GLY A 138 20.90 -2.43 -10.50
C GLY A 138 20.43 -1.21 -9.70
N ILE A 139 19.11 -1.09 -9.56
CA ILE A 139 18.48 0.06 -8.92
C ILE A 139 18.70 0.01 -7.40
N ILE A 140 18.61 -1.20 -6.83
CA ILE A 140 18.70 -1.44 -5.39
C ILE A 140 20.14 -1.23 -4.90
N GLY A 141 21.13 -1.75 -5.64
CA GLY A 141 22.54 -1.56 -5.33
C GLY A 141 22.98 -0.09 -5.46
N ARG A 142 22.47 0.63 -6.48
CA ARG A 142 22.73 2.08 -6.63
C ARG A 142 22.09 2.91 -5.52
N ALA A 143 20.84 2.63 -5.14
CA ALA A 143 20.17 3.31 -4.03
C ALA A 143 20.90 3.10 -2.70
N TRP A 144 21.45 1.89 -2.48
CA TRP A 144 22.28 1.63 -1.31
C TRP A 144 23.59 2.42 -1.34
N GLN A 145 24.24 2.51 -2.50
CA GLN A 145 25.51 3.24 -2.65
C GLN A 145 25.34 4.76 -2.52
N SER A 146 24.25 5.32 -3.04
CA SER A 146 23.96 6.76 -2.89
C SER A 146 23.56 7.11 -1.46
N GLY A 147 22.89 6.19 -0.74
CA GLY A 147 22.32 6.45 0.57
C GLY A 147 21.13 7.42 0.53
N GLU A 148 20.63 7.72 -0.67
CA GLU A 148 19.53 8.66 -0.90
C GLU A 148 18.28 7.92 -1.40
N PRO A 149 17.07 8.35 -0.99
CA PRO A 149 15.84 7.76 -1.49
C PRO A 149 15.69 8.03 -2.99
N LEU A 150 15.51 6.96 -3.77
CA LEU A 150 15.29 7.06 -5.20
C LEU A 150 13.80 6.85 -5.53
N PHE A 151 13.17 7.89 -6.10
CA PHE A 151 11.81 7.81 -6.61
C PHE A 151 11.83 7.75 -8.14
N LEU A 152 11.33 6.65 -8.70
CA LEU A 152 11.26 6.42 -10.15
C LEU A 152 9.79 6.49 -10.58
N ALA A 153 9.37 7.63 -11.13
CA ALA A 153 7.99 7.84 -11.56
C ALA A 153 7.72 7.17 -12.91
N THR A 154 8.72 7.13 -13.80
CA THR A 154 8.57 6.61 -15.15
C THR A 154 9.64 5.55 -15.43
N PRO A 155 9.31 4.42 -16.11
CA PRO A 155 10.30 3.41 -16.48
C PRO A 155 11.41 3.92 -17.41
N SER A 156 11.24 5.10 -18.01
CA SER A 156 12.26 5.81 -18.80
C SER A 156 13.36 6.45 -17.95
N ASP A 157 13.16 6.63 -16.64
CA ASP A 157 14.08 7.32 -15.75
C ASP A 157 15.29 6.47 -15.35
N SER A 158 15.30 5.17 -15.69
CA SER A 158 16.45 4.29 -15.47
C SER A 158 16.57 3.24 -16.58
N PRO A 159 17.74 3.15 -17.27
CA PRO A 159 17.95 2.17 -18.34
C PRO A 159 17.91 0.71 -17.84
N GLU A 160 18.04 0.51 -16.52
CA GLU A 160 17.93 -0.80 -15.87
C GLU A 160 16.47 -1.27 -15.77
N LEU A 161 15.49 -0.36 -15.61
CA LEU A 161 14.05 -0.72 -15.64
C LEU A 161 13.63 -1.17 -17.05
N ALA A 162 14.21 -0.59 -18.08
CA ALA A 162 13.92 -0.95 -19.47
C ALA A 162 14.34 -2.38 -19.82
N LYS A 163 15.32 -2.95 -19.11
CA LYS A 163 15.79 -4.33 -19.29
C LYS A 163 14.93 -5.39 -18.58
N LEU A 164 14.06 -4.96 -17.65
CA LEU A 164 13.20 -5.86 -16.87
C LEU A 164 11.89 -6.24 -17.59
N ARG A 165 11.72 -5.79 -18.84
CA ARG A 165 10.49 -5.97 -19.64
C ARG A 165 10.62 -7.07 -20.68
#